data_AF-A0A1R3RKK7-F1
#
_entry.id   AF-A0A1R3RKK7-F1
#
_cell.length_a   1.000
_cell.length_b   1.000
_cell.length_c   1.000
_cell.angle_alpha   90.00
_cell.angle_beta   90.00
_cell.angle_gamma   90.00
#
_symmetry.space_group_name_H-M   'P 1'
#
loop_
_entity.id
_entity.type
_entity.pdbx_description
1 polymer ?
#
loop_
_entity_poly.entity_id
_entity_poly.type
_entity_poly.pdbx_seq_one_letter_code
_entity_poly.pdbx_strand_id
1 'polypeptide(L)'
;MFPANFNVTSHIIPACYIREYAGSTVDQEDQLHLHVKQYTPLDLPDPVPAGAVTIIAAHAVGFPKELYEPLWDELLMRSKQSNFHIRGIWIADVATMGLSSVLNEDKLSMDCESPRPSAQNRLSKRLL
;
A
#
# COMPACT_ATOMS: atom_id res chain seq x y z
N MET A 1 11.36 14.59 -7.22
CA MET A 1 11.75 14.54 -8.65
C MET A 1 10.97 13.39 -9.23
N PHE A 2 10.04 13.63 -10.15
CA PHE A 2 9.25 12.54 -10.75
C PHE A 2 10.15 11.65 -11.62
N PRO A 3 9.88 10.34 -11.74
CA PRO A 3 10.66 9.46 -12.58
C PRO A 3 10.59 9.93 -14.04
N ALA A 4 11.73 9.96 -14.72
CA ALA A 4 11.81 10.58 -16.04
C ALA A 4 11.19 9.70 -17.14
N ASN A 5 11.17 8.38 -16.94
CA ASN A 5 10.82 7.42 -18.00
C ASN A 5 9.48 6.70 -17.80
N PHE A 6 8.65 7.17 -16.86
CA PHE A 6 7.41 6.49 -16.50
C PHE A 6 6.22 7.46 -16.47
N ASN A 7 5.08 6.98 -16.98
CA ASN A 7 3.78 7.52 -16.61
C ASN A 7 3.38 6.95 -15.24
N VAL A 8 3.14 7.83 -14.26
CA VAL A 8 2.81 7.44 -12.88
C VAL A 8 1.31 7.61 -12.65
N THR A 9 0.65 6.54 -12.24
CA THR A 9 -0.78 6.55 -11.89
C THR A 9 -0.94 6.14 -10.43
N SER A 10 -1.75 6.87 -9.67
CA SER A 10 -2.09 6.52 -8.30
C SER A 10 -3.41 5.77 -8.24
N HIS A 11 -3.46 4.78 -7.37
CA HIS A 11 -4.63 3.95 -7.11
C HIS A 11 -4.89 3.88 -5.61
N ILE A 12 -6.17 3.75 -5.26
CA ILE A 12 -6.60 3.42 -3.90
C ILE A 12 -7.34 2.10 -3.97
N ILE A 13 -6.87 1.11 -3.23
CA ILE A 13 -7.47 -0.22 -3.19
C ILE A 13 -7.83 -0.60 -1.76
N PRO A 14 -8.86 -1.43 -1.53
CA PRO A 14 -9.09 -2.01 -0.23
C PRO A 14 -7.88 -2.88 0.16
N ALA A 15 -7.41 -2.73 1.40
CA ALA A 15 -6.47 -3.68 2.00
C ALA A 15 -7.17 -5.03 2.23
N CYS A 16 -6.42 -6.05 2.66
CA CYS A 16 -7.03 -7.32 3.11
C CYS A 16 -8.11 -7.04 4.18
N TYR A 17 -9.05 -7.94 4.42
CA TYR A 17 -10.04 -7.73 5.50
C TYR A 17 -9.53 -8.29 6.84
N ILE A 18 -9.13 -9.57 6.83
CA ILE A 18 -8.64 -10.28 8.01
C ILE A 18 -7.27 -9.72 8.43
N ARG A 19 -7.08 -9.52 9.74
CA ARG A 19 -5.85 -9.01 10.36
C ARG A 19 -5.32 -10.02 11.38
N GLU A 20 -4.01 -10.03 11.58
CA GLU A 20 -3.35 -10.91 12.55
C GLU A 20 -3.73 -10.54 14.00
N TYR A 21 -3.74 -9.24 14.33
CA TYR A 21 -3.99 -8.77 15.69
C TYR A 21 -5.38 -8.16 15.85
N ALA A 22 -6.10 -8.60 16.88
CA ALA A 22 -7.29 -7.89 17.37
C ALA A 22 -6.89 -6.48 17.83
N GLY A 23 -7.71 -5.48 17.52
CA GLY A 23 -7.40 -4.08 17.84
C GLY A 23 -6.39 -3.40 16.89
N SER A 24 -6.10 -4.02 15.72
CA SER A 24 -5.36 -3.35 14.63
C SER A 24 -6.13 -2.16 14.03
N THR A 25 -7.43 -2.11 14.28
CA THR A 25 -8.34 -1.05 13.85
C THR A 25 -9.18 -0.55 15.02
N VAL A 26 -9.74 0.66 14.90
CA VAL A 26 -10.63 1.25 15.90
C VAL A 26 -11.89 0.41 16.04
N ASP A 27 -12.56 0.13 14.92
CA ASP A 27 -13.62 -0.87 14.84
C ASP A 27 -13.13 -2.10 14.08
N GLN A 28 -13.46 -3.30 14.57
CA GLN A 28 -12.95 -4.56 14.01
C GLN A 28 -13.33 -4.78 12.54
N GLU A 29 -14.43 -4.17 12.09
CA GLU A 29 -14.94 -4.29 10.73
C GLU A 29 -14.47 -3.14 9.80
N ASP A 30 -13.57 -2.28 10.27
CA ASP A 30 -13.06 -1.16 9.47
C ASP A 30 -12.26 -1.63 8.25
N GLN A 31 -12.71 -1.20 7.07
CA GLN A 31 -11.98 -1.41 5.83
C GLN A 31 -10.85 -0.38 5.71
N LEU A 32 -9.61 -0.87 5.84
CA LEU A 32 -8.41 -0.11 5.53
C LEU A 32 -8.17 -0.04 4.01
N HIS A 33 -7.47 1.00 3.57
CA HIS A 33 -7.11 1.22 2.17
C HIS A 33 -5.60 1.31 2.00
N LEU A 34 -5.12 0.89 0.83
CA LEU A 34 -3.73 1.03 0.41
C LEU A 34 -3.64 2.05 -0.72
N HIS A 35 -2.73 3.00 -0.59
CA HIS A 35 -2.33 3.87 -1.68
C HIS A 35 -1.22 3.19 -2.49
N VAL A 36 -1.48 2.97 -3.78
CA VAL A 36 -0.59 2.26 -4.69
C VAL A 36 -0.17 3.17 -5.82
N LYS A 37 1.12 3.18 -6.15
CA LYS A 37 1.62 3.81 -7.38
C LYS A 37 1.93 2.75 -8.42
N GLN A 38 1.42 2.98 -9.62
CA GLN A 38 1.76 2.25 -10.83
C GLN A 38 2.68 3.11 -11.69
N TYR A 39 3.81 2.53 -12.10
CA TYR A 39 4.76 3.14 -13.02
C TYR A 39 4.69 2.35 -14.33
N THR A 40 4.23 3.00 -15.40
CA THR A 40 4.15 2.41 -16.74
C THR A 40 5.22 3.05 -17.63
N PRO A 41 6.15 2.28 -18.23
CA PRO A 41 7.18 2.87 -19.08
C PRO A 41 6.59 3.70 -20.22
N LEU A 42 7.17 4.87 -20.49
CA LEU A 42 6.72 5.75 -21.57
C LEU A 42 6.93 5.15 -22.96
N ASP A 43 7.93 4.29 -23.12
CA ASP A 43 8.28 3.63 -24.37
C ASP A 43 7.82 2.17 -24.44
N LEU A 44 6.75 1.83 -23.71
CA LEU A 44 6.17 0.49 -23.75
C LEU A 44 5.64 0.18 -25.17
N PRO A 45 6.09 -0.91 -25.83
CA PRO A 45 5.60 -1.26 -27.17
C PRO A 45 4.12 -1.62 -27.17
N ASP A 46 3.44 -1.33 -28.28
CA ASP A 46 2.06 -1.74 -28.55
C ASP A 46 2.00 -2.61 -29.82
N PRO A 47 1.64 -3.91 -29.72
CA PRO A 47 1.19 -4.61 -28.52
C PRO A 47 2.32 -4.92 -27.54
N VAL A 48 1.97 -4.99 -26.25
CA VAL A 48 2.95 -5.31 -25.19
C VAL A 48 3.54 -6.71 -25.42
N PRO A 49 4.88 -6.87 -25.38
CA PRO A 49 5.52 -8.16 -25.58
C PRO A 49 5.00 -9.22 -24.59
N ALA A 50 4.78 -10.45 -25.08
CA ALA A 50 4.22 -11.54 -24.28
C ALA A 50 5.09 -11.90 -23.05
N GLY A 51 6.41 -11.75 -23.15
CA GLY A 51 7.36 -11.97 -22.06
C GLY A 51 7.63 -10.77 -21.16
N ALA A 52 6.88 -9.67 -21.32
CA ALA A 52 7.07 -8.48 -20.48
C ALA A 52 6.68 -8.77 -19.03
N VAL A 53 7.51 -8.35 -18.09
CA VAL A 53 7.34 -8.63 -16.65
C VAL A 53 6.63 -7.50 -15.93
N THR A 54 5.84 -7.85 -14.91
CA THR A 54 5.29 -6.90 -13.95
C THR A 54 6.00 -7.07 -12.62
N ILE A 55 6.41 -5.95 -12.03
CA ILE A 55 7.14 -5.95 -10.76
C ILE A 55 6.19 -5.43 -9.68
N ILE A 56 6.06 -6.19 -8.59
CA ILE A 56 5.36 -5.78 -7.38
C ILE A 56 6.42 -5.57 -6.30
N ALA A 57 6.52 -4.33 -5.83
CA ALA A 57 7.50 -3.90 -4.86
C ALA A 57 6.83 -3.49 -3.54
N ALA A 58 7.63 -3.48 -2.48
CA ALA A 58 7.25 -3.01 -1.16
C ALA A 58 8.38 -2.12 -0.60
N HIS A 59 8.01 -1.08 0.14
CA HIS A 59 8.96 -0.19 0.78
C HIS A 59 9.41 -0.75 2.14
N ALA A 60 10.59 -0.33 2.60
CA ALA A 60 11.04 -0.60 3.95
C ALA A 60 10.29 0.27 4.98
N VAL A 61 10.21 -0.19 6.23
CA VAL A 61 9.56 0.55 7.33
C VAL A 61 10.20 1.92 7.51
N GLY A 62 9.37 2.98 7.56
CA GLY A 62 9.83 4.36 7.72
C GLY A 62 10.39 5.01 6.45
N PHE A 63 10.44 4.30 5.32
CA PHE A 63 10.86 4.86 4.03
C PHE A 63 9.66 5.09 3.12
N PRO A 64 9.50 6.28 2.50
CA PRO A 64 8.45 6.49 1.51
C PRO A 64 8.72 5.67 0.25
N LYS A 65 7.68 5.10 -0.36
CA LYS A 65 7.81 4.32 -1.62
C LYS A 65 8.40 5.13 -2.78
N GLU A 66 8.28 6.45 -2.75
CA GLU A 66 8.85 7.37 -3.75
C GLU A 66 10.39 7.42 -3.70
N LEU A 67 11.00 6.98 -2.60
CA LEU A 67 12.46 6.90 -2.49
C LEU A 67 13.08 5.96 -3.54
N TYR A 68 12.30 4.99 -4.03
CA TYR A 68 12.75 4.00 -5.01
C TYR A 68 12.62 4.48 -6.46
N GLU A 69 12.09 5.69 -6.72
CA GLU A 69 11.90 6.19 -8.09
C GLU A 69 13.19 6.19 -8.95
N PRO A 70 14.37 6.61 -8.44
CA PRO A 70 15.62 6.49 -9.18
C PRO A 70 16.02 5.05 -9.53
N LEU A 71 15.67 4.08 -8.67
CA LEU A 71 15.92 2.66 -8.93
C LEU A 71 15.07 2.16 -10.10
N TRP A 72 13.83 2.64 -10.25
CA TRP A 72 12.96 2.26 -11.37
C TRP A 72 13.53 2.68 -12.72
N ASP A 73 14.07 3.90 -12.81
CA ASP A 73 14.72 4.40 -14.02
C ASP A 73 15.95 3.54 -14.40
N GLU A 74 16.81 3.22 -13.42
CA GLU A 74 17.97 2.36 -13.65
C GLU A 74 17.56 0.93 -14.05
N LEU A 75 16.52 0.39 -13.41
CA LEU A 75 16.01 -0.94 -13.70
C LEU A 75 15.47 -1.04 -15.13
N LEU A 76 14.73 -0.03 -15.59
CA LEU A 76 14.22 0.04 -16.96
C LEU A 76 15.35 0.16 -17.99
N MET A 77 16.40 0.92 -17.68
CA MET A 77 17.57 1.01 -18.54
C MET A 77 18.27 -0.34 -18.68
N ARG A 78 18.51 -1.04 -17.55
CA ARG A 78 19.16 -2.35 -17.54
C ARG A 78 18.31 -3.45 -18.16
N SER A 79 16.98 -3.37 -18.05
CA SER A 79 16.11 -4.37 -18.66
C SER A 79 16.25 -4.39 -20.18
N LYS A 80 16.34 -3.20 -20.80
CA LYS A 80 16.59 -3.03 -22.24
C LYS A 80 17.92 -3.65 -22.65
N GLN A 81 18.99 -3.39 -21.88
CA GLN A 81 20.31 -3.99 -22.12
C GLN A 81 20.29 -5.52 -21.98
N SER A 82 19.42 -6.05 -21.12
CA SER A 82 19.27 -7.48 -20.85
C SER A 82 18.21 -8.15 -21.72
N ASN A 83 17.67 -7.45 -22.72
CA ASN A 83 16.67 -7.93 -23.67
C ASN A 83 15.36 -8.45 -23.03
N PHE A 84 14.90 -7.82 -21.94
CA PHE A 84 13.56 -8.03 -21.41
C PHE A 84 12.81 -6.71 -21.18
N HIS A 85 11.48 -6.81 -21.22
CA HIS A 85 10.61 -5.64 -21.15
C HIS A 85 9.91 -5.61 -19.79
N ILE A 86 9.84 -4.43 -19.18
CA ILE A 86 9.01 -4.19 -18.00
C ILE A 86 7.69 -3.63 -18.50
N ARG A 87 6.57 -4.28 -18.17
CA ARG A 87 5.22 -3.77 -18.46
C ARG A 87 4.80 -2.69 -17.48
N GLY A 88 5.17 -2.86 -16.22
CA GLY A 88 4.88 -1.89 -15.19
C GLY A 88 5.40 -2.31 -13.82
N ILE A 89 5.55 -1.33 -12.95
CA ILE A 89 5.99 -1.50 -11.57
C ILE A 89 4.88 -0.99 -10.66
N TRP A 90 4.54 -1.77 -9.64
CA TRP A 90 3.52 -1.44 -8.66
C TRP A 90 4.15 -1.44 -7.28
N ILE A 91 3.93 -0.37 -6.52
CA ILE A 91 4.39 -0.28 -5.13
C ILE A 91 3.31 0.34 -4.27
N ALA A 92 2.96 -0.37 -3.20
CA ALA A 92 1.95 0.02 -2.24
C ALA A 92 2.60 0.55 -0.96
N ASP A 93 2.00 1.57 -0.36
CA ASP A 93 2.29 1.90 1.03
C ASP A 93 1.58 0.88 1.94
N VAL A 94 2.28 0.38 2.96
CA VAL A 94 1.65 -0.43 4.03
C VAL A 94 0.53 0.38 4.69
N ALA A 95 -0.56 -0.27 5.10
CA ALA A 95 -1.78 0.39 5.61
C ALA A 95 -1.55 1.46 6.68
N THR A 96 -0.50 1.30 7.49
CA THR A 96 -0.11 2.17 8.61
C THR A 96 1.00 3.16 8.28
N MET A 97 1.45 3.25 7.02
CA MET A 97 2.55 4.12 6.61
C MET A 97 2.22 4.95 5.36
N GLY A 98 3.02 5.98 5.12
CA GLY A 98 2.96 6.79 3.89
C GLY A 98 1.59 7.46 3.69
N LEU A 99 1.09 7.43 2.47
CA LEU A 99 -0.24 7.96 2.16
C LEU A 99 -1.35 7.01 2.62
N SER A 100 -1.09 5.71 2.72
CA SER A 100 -2.06 4.76 3.29
C SER A 100 -2.41 5.10 4.73
N SER A 101 -1.45 5.54 5.55
CA SER A 101 -1.77 5.95 6.94
C SER A 101 -2.69 7.16 6.98
N VAL A 102 -2.53 8.10 6.04
CA VAL A 102 -3.41 9.27 5.93
C VAL A 102 -4.81 8.85 5.51
N LEU A 103 -4.93 7.90 4.57
CA LEU A 103 -6.23 7.33 4.15
C LEU A 103 -6.96 6.57 5.27
N ASN A 104 -6.23 6.14 6.29
CA ASN A 104 -6.72 5.29 7.38
C ASN A 104 -6.64 5.97 8.75
N GLU A 105 -6.40 7.29 8.80
CA GLU A 105 -6.01 7.99 10.03
C GLU A 105 -7.00 7.81 11.19
N ASP A 106 -8.29 7.66 10.87
CA ASP A 106 -9.40 7.49 11.79
C ASP A 106 -9.69 6.03 12.17
N LYS A 107 -9.07 5.08 11.47
CA LYS A 107 -9.34 3.63 11.58
C LYS A 107 -8.20 2.84 12.18
N LEU A 108 -7.00 3.38 12.24
CA LEU A 108 -5.84 2.67 12.78
C LEU A 108 -5.88 2.66 14.30
N SER A 109 -5.56 1.50 14.89
CA SER A 109 -5.44 1.34 16.34
C SER A 109 -4.24 0.46 16.69
N MET A 110 -3.71 0.67 17.90
CA MET A 110 -2.74 -0.21 18.55
C MET A 110 -3.26 -0.68 19.92
N ASP A 111 -4.51 -0.35 20.26
CA ASP A 111 -5.10 -0.68 21.55
C ASP A 111 -5.58 -2.14 21.51
N CYS A 112 -4.83 -3.03 22.17
CA CYS A 112 -5.24 -4.40 22.45
C CYS A 112 -6.15 -4.50 23.69
N GLU A 113 -6.78 -3.39 24.11
CA GLU A 113 -7.70 -3.45 25.24
C GLU A 113 -8.94 -4.23 24.83
N SER A 114 -9.29 -5.24 25.64
CA SER A 114 -10.56 -5.97 25.54
C SER A 114 -11.71 -4.99 25.31
N PRO A 115 -12.70 -5.31 24.45
CA PRO A 115 -13.74 -4.37 24.05
C PRO A 115 -14.32 -3.68 25.29
N ARG A 116 -14.18 -2.35 25.36
CA ARG A 116 -14.71 -1.59 26.49
C ARG A 116 -16.21 -1.92 26.56
N PRO A 117 -16.72 -2.35 27.73
CA PRO A 117 -18.13 -2.68 27.84
C PRO A 117 -18.94 -1.47 27.38
N SER A 118 -19.89 -1.73 26.47
CA SER A 118 -20.87 -0.76 25.99
C SER A 118 -21.43 0.06 27.18
N ALA A 119 -21.80 1.32 26.96
CA ALA A 119 -22.33 2.17 28.01
C ALA A 119 -23.50 1.53 28.81
N GLN A 120 -24.25 0.62 28.17
CA GLN A 120 -25.29 -0.20 28.81
C GLN A 120 -24.75 -1.16 29.90
N ASN A 121 -23.53 -1.67 29.77
CA ASN A 121 -22.90 -2.58 30.74
C ASN A 121 -22.24 -1.88 31.95
N ARG A 122 -22.17 -0.53 31.98
CA ARG A 122 -21.66 0.20 33.16
C ARG A 122 -22.72 0.38 34.24
N LEU A 123 -24.01 0.34 33.89
CA LEU A 123 -25.11 0.53 34.84
C LEU A 123 -25.46 -0.76 35.62
N SER A 124 -25.15 -1.94 35.08
CA SER A 124 -25.44 -3.23 35.72
C SER A 124 -24.41 -3.67 36.78
N LYS A 125 -23.23 -3.01 36.85
CA LYS A 125 -22.17 -3.35 37.82
C LYS A 125 -22.07 -2.41 39.03
N ARG A 126 -23.04 -1.52 39.25
CA ARG A 126 -23.13 -0.66 40.45
C ARG A 126 -24.21 -1.10 41.47
N LEU A 127 -24.85 -2.24 41.24
CA LEU A 127 -25.88 -2.82 42.11
C LEU A 127 -25.55 -4.29 42.42
N LEU A 128 -24.38 -4.51 43.02
CA LEU A 128 -24.07 -5.65 43.91
C LEU A 128 -22.99 -5.18 44.89
#